data_AF-A0AAV2G5Q5-F1
#
_entry.id   AF-A0AAV2G5Q5-F1
#
_cell.length_a   1.000
_cell.length_b   1.000
_cell.length_c   1.000
_cell.angle_alpha   90.00
_cell.angle_beta   90.00
_cell.angle_gamma   90.00
#
_symmetry.space_group_name_H-M   'P 1'
#
loop_
_entity.id
_entity.type
_entity.pdbx_description
1 polymer ?
#
loop_
_entity_poly.entity_id
_entity_poly.type
_entity_poly.pdbx_seq_one_letter_code
_entity_poly.pdbx_strand_id
1 'polypeptide(L)'
;MKVTGASIVSTFRFPYSNTFHRLFPSQFLPSSSSLSFSLCYKRAMPQSQARCSATYSSPASDAALPSNATLVRPKQHPWLIVGLGNPGKMYQGTRHNVGFEMVDAIAGVEGISVSTISNKALFGRGFIGNIPVMLAKPQTFMNASGESVAPIVSYYKVPLNQVLLIYDDLDLPFAKLRLLPKGGHGGHNGMRSVIDRLKGSRDFPRLRIGIGRPPGKMDAVNFVVRPFNRQEREELDMTFQQGIEAVRILLLEGFNKSATFVNSSKSMEQLD
;
A
#
# COMPACT_ATOMS: atom_id res chain seq x y z
N MET A 1 -47.72 -32.24 22.42
CA MET A 1 -46.64 -33.02 21.78
C MET A 1 -45.31 -32.28 21.98
N LYS A 2 -44.27 -32.95 22.45
CA LYS A 2 -42.91 -32.38 22.53
C LYS A 2 -42.16 -32.72 21.24
N VAL A 3 -41.49 -31.75 20.63
CA VAL A 3 -40.45 -32.00 19.62
C VAL A 3 -39.23 -31.16 19.99
N THR A 4 -38.21 -31.85 20.49
CA THR A 4 -36.91 -31.29 20.84
C THR A 4 -35.98 -31.37 19.64
N GLY A 5 -35.57 -30.22 19.08
CA GLY A 5 -34.56 -30.13 18.03
C GLY A 5 -33.28 -29.51 18.57
N ALA A 6 -32.29 -30.32 18.93
CA ALA A 6 -30.96 -29.84 19.26
C ALA A 6 -30.14 -29.71 17.96
N SER A 7 -29.56 -28.53 17.69
CA SER A 7 -28.60 -28.32 16.62
C SER A 7 -27.22 -27.99 17.16
N ILE A 8 -26.21 -28.60 16.54
CA ILE A 8 -24.87 -28.79 17.06
C ILE A 8 -24.03 -27.51 16.92
N VAL A 9 -23.26 -27.20 17.97
CA VAL A 9 -22.24 -26.14 17.97
C VAL A 9 -21.05 -26.60 17.13
N SER A 10 -20.76 -25.92 16.02
CA SER A 10 -19.55 -26.12 15.23
C SER A 10 -18.58 -24.95 15.43
N THR A 11 -17.67 -25.11 16.40
CA THR A 11 -16.54 -24.19 16.59
C THR A 11 -15.41 -24.53 15.62
N PHE A 12 -15.27 -23.75 14.54
CA PHE A 12 -14.04 -23.78 13.74
C PHE A 12 -12.93 -23.01 14.45
N ARG A 13 -11.83 -23.71 14.72
CA ARG A 13 -10.68 -23.23 15.50
C ARG A 13 -9.45 -23.27 14.59
N PHE A 14 -8.97 -22.11 14.15
CA PHE A 14 -7.74 -22.02 13.36
C PHE A 14 -6.50 -22.20 14.25
N PRO A 15 -5.58 -23.15 13.95
CA PRO A 15 -4.29 -23.22 14.61
C PRO A 15 -3.24 -22.42 13.84
N TYR A 16 -2.66 -21.40 14.49
CA TYR A 16 -1.31 -20.95 14.14
C TYR A 16 -0.31 -22.01 14.64
N SER A 17 0.63 -22.42 13.78
CA SER A 17 1.83 -23.16 14.19
C SER A 17 3.06 -22.56 13.52
N ASN A 18 4.14 -22.49 14.28
CA ASN A 18 5.41 -21.87 13.92
C ASN A 18 6.44 -22.96 13.54
N THR A 19 7.68 -22.55 13.20
CA THR A 19 8.87 -23.41 12.96
C THR A 19 8.81 -24.33 11.70
N PHE A 20 9.90 -24.64 10.97
CA PHE A 20 11.33 -24.69 11.32
C PHE A 20 12.30 -24.53 10.12
N HIS A 21 13.55 -24.15 10.45
CA HIS A 21 14.86 -24.45 9.80
C HIS A 21 15.33 -23.90 8.43
N ARG A 22 16.60 -23.44 8.47
CA ARG A 22 17.52 -23.12 7.37
C ARG A 22 17.94 -24.36 6.56
N LEU A 23 18.46 -24.17 5.34
CA LEU A 23 19.87 -24.46 4.96
C LEU A 23 20.19 -24.06 3.49
N PHE A 24 21.39 -23.49 3.28
CA PHE A 24 22.09 -23.32 1.97
C PHE A 24 23.19 -24.42 1.88
N PRO A 25 23.61 -24.90 0.69
CA PRO A 25 24.67 -24.27 -0.16
C PRO A 25 24.27 -24.19 -1.66
N SER A 26 24.88 -23.46 -2.61
CA SER A 26 26.25 -22.94 -2.90
C SER A 26 27.05 -23.80 -3.92
N GLN A 27 27.51 -23.15 -5.01
CA GLN A 27 28.46 -23.59 -6.07
C GLN A 27 27.93 -24.66 -7.06
N PHE A 28 28.14 -24.60 -8.39
CA PHE A 28 29.42 -24.48 -9.13
C PHE A 28 29.24 -23.92 -10.57
N LEU A 29 30.28 -23.25 -11.09
CA LEU A 29 30.58 -23.06 -12.54
C LEU A 29 31.81 -23.94 -12.87
N PRO A 30 31.87 -24.61 -14.03
CA PRO A 30 32.70 -24.15 -15.17
C PRO A 30 32.06 -24.52 -16.55
N SER A 31 32.59 -24.25 -17.75
CA SER A 31 33.72 -23.43 -18.29
C SER A 31 33.48 -23.13 -19.79
N SER A 32 34.27 -22.25 -20.40
CA SER A 32 34.31 -21.95 -21.85
C SER A 32 35.01 -23.03 -22.70
N SER A 33 34.55 -23.24 -23.94
CA SER A 33 35.40 -23.72 -25.04
C SER A 33 34.90 -23.26 -26.41
N SER A 34 35.76 -22.60 -27.18
CA SER A 34 35.52 -22.14 -28.55
C SER A 34 35.62 -23.26 -29.58
N LEU A 35 34.79 -23.23 -30.62
CA LEU A 35 35.11 -23.87 -31.91
C LEU A 35 34.69 -22.97 -33.08
N SER A 36 35.68 -22.61 -33.90
CA SER A 36 35.50 -21.85 -35.13
C SER A 36 35.04 -22.76 -36.27
N PHE A 37 34.18 -22.26 -37.16
CA PHE A 37 34.12 -22.76 -38.53
C PHE A 37 34.16 -21.59 -39.52
N SER A 38 35.14 -21.66 -40.42
CA SER A 38 35.31 -20.73 -41.53
C SER A 38 34.41 -21.15 -42.68
N LEU A 39 33.75 -20.20 -43.34
CA LEU A 39 33.37 -20.38 -44.74
C LEU A 39 33.77 -19.17 -45.57
N CYS A 40 34.61 -19.42 -46.56
CA CYS A 40 35.15 -18.45 -47.49
C CYS A 40 34.14 -18.16 -48.61
N TYR A 41 33.96 -16.89 -48.97
CA TYR A 41 33.52 -16.57 -50.33
C TYR A 41 34.26 -15.36 -50.90
N LYS A 42 34.80 -15.54 -52.12
CA LYS A 42 35.62 -14.55 -52.82
C LYS A 42 34.74 -13.57 -53.60
N ARG A 43 35.10 -12.28 -53.58
CA ARG A 43 35.05 -11.43 -54.78
C ARG A 43 36.03 -10.26 -54.64
N ALA A 44 36.52 -9.75 -55.77
CA ALA A 44 37.75 -8.97 -55.83
C ALA A 44 37.52 -7.53 -56.32
N MET A 45 38.28 -6.58 -55.73
CA MET A 45 38.98 -5.42 -56.35
C MET A 45 38.14 -4.39 -57.16
N PRO A 46 38.59 -3.11 -57.32
CA PRO A 46 39.98 -2.64 -57.28
C PRO A 46 40.27 -1.36 -56.46
N GLN A 47 41.50 -0.90 -56.62
CA GLN A 47 42.24 0.13 -55.88
C GLN A 47 41.71 1.57 -56.08
N SER A 48 41.93 2.42 -55.08
CA SER A 48 42.49 3.77 -55.31
C SER A 48 43.32 4.22 -54.10
N GLN A 49 44.28 5.11 -54.32
CA GLN A 49 45.30 5.51 -53.34
C GLN A 49 44.98 6.87 -52.71
N ALA A 50 45.20 7.02 -51.40
CA ALA A 50 45.43 8.32 -50.78
C ALA A 50 46.42 8.18 -49.61
N ARG A 51 47.48 8.99 -49.64
CA ARG A 51 48.41 9.17 -48.51
C ARG A 51 47.72 9.99 -47.42
N CYS A 52 48.14 9.79 -46.16
CA CYS A 52 48.52 10.89 -45.27
C CYS A 52 49.23 10.35 -44.02
N SER A 53 50.48 10.75 -43.83
CA SER A 53 51.20 10.52 -42.58
C SER A 53 50.84 11.63 -41.59
N ALA A 54 50.34 11.27 -40.42
CA ALA A 54 50.13 12.21 -39.32
C ALA A 54 50.57 11.56 -38.00
N THR A 55 51.72 11.99 -37.50
CA THR A 55 52.16 11.77 -36.12
C THR A 55 51.16 12.40 -35.15
N TYR A 56 50.65 11.62 -34.20
CA TYR A 56 49.99 12.16 -33.01
C TYR A 56 50.69 11.66 -31.75
N SER A 57 51.15 12.63 -30.96
CA SER A 57 51.77 12.46 -29.65
C SER A 57 50.73 12.03 -28.62
N SER A 58 51.12 11.11 -27.74
CA SER A 58 50.35 10.81 -26.52
C SER A 58 50.72 11.80 -25.41
N PRO A 59 49.73 12.41 -24.72
CA PRO A 59 49.95 12.98 -23.40
C PRO A 59 49.57 11.96 -22.31
N ALA A 60 50.54 11.68 -21.44
CA ALA A 60 50.30 11.37 -20.03
C ALA A 60 49.74 12.64 -19.33
N SER A 61 49.15 12.65 -18.14
CA SER A 61 48.80 11.64 -17.12
C SER A 61 47.75 12.25 -16.16
N ASP A 62 47.23 11.45 -15.23
CA ASP A 62 46.68 11.91 -13.93
C ASP A 62 45.51 12.91 -13.92
N ALA A 63 44.34 12.46 -14.36
CA ALA A 63 43.07 12.98 -13.83
C ALA A 63 42.72 12.23 -12.53
N ALA A 64 43.17 12.74 -11.38
CA ALA A 64 42.81 12.19 -10.08
C ALA A 64 41.29 12.30 -9.83
N LEU A 65 40.61 11.16 -9.75
CA LEU A 65 39.21 11.08 -9.32
C LEU A 65 39.08 11.57 -7.87
N PRO A 66 38.20 12.53 -7.54
CA PRO A 66 37.94 12.91 -6.16
C PRO A 66 37.16 11.79 -5.44
N SER A 67 37.89 10.87 -4.82
CA SER A 67 37.32 9.92 -3.87
C SER A 67 36.75 10.67 -2.66
N ASN A 68 35.53 10.29 -2.24
CA ASN A 68 34.77 10.80 -1.08
C ASN A 68 33.69 11.86 -1.36
N ALA A 69 32.97 11.73 -2.47
CA ALA A 69 31.55 12.10 -2.46
C ALA A 69 30.77 11.10 -1.58
N THR A 70 30.69 11.39 -0.27
CA THR A 70 29.86 10.62 0.66
C THR A 70 28.42 10.74 0.18
N LEU A 71 27.85 9.65 -0.38
CA LEU A 71 26.46 9.62 -0.83
C LEU A 71 25.54 9.73 0.39
N VAL A 72 25.23 10.97 0.78
CA VAL A 72 24.19 11.31 1.74
C VAL A 72 22.87 10.86 1.13
N ARG A 73 22.50 9.61 1.43
CA ARG A 73 21.20 9.06 1.01
C ARG A 73 20.14 10.00 1.59
N PRO A 74 19.24 10.55 0.76
CA PRO A 74 18.22 11.47 1.26
C PRO A 74 17.43 10.77 2.35
N LYS A 75 17.26 11.46 3.49
CA LYS A 75 16.60 10.90 4.67
C LYS A 75 15.16 10.55 4.30
N GLN A 76 14.90 9.27 4.05
CA GLN A 76 13.58 8.80 3.64
C GLN A 76 12.61 9.05 4.78
N HIS A 77 11.60 9.88 4.51
CA HIS A 77 10.53 10.12 5.47
C HIS A 77 9.61 8.89 5.47
N PRO A 78 9.12 8.46 6.65
CA PRO A 78 8.25 7.30 6.74
C PRO A 78 6.88 7.62 6.16
N TRP A 79 6.27 6.64 5.49
CA TRP A 79 4.86 6.74 5.11
C TRP A 79 3.97 6.70 6.35
N LEU A 80 2.92 7.52 6.35
CA LEU A 80 1.86 7.48 7.35
C LEU A 80 0.60 6.89 6.72
N ILE A 81 0.19 5.72 7.18
CA ILE A 81 -1.04 5.06 6.76
C ILE A 81 -2.05 5.21 7.90
N VAL A 82 -3.16 5.90 7.62
CA VAL A 82 -4.20 6.19 8.61
C VAL A 82 -5.50 5.52 8.20
N GLY A 83 -6.03 4.67 9.08
CA GLY A 83 -7.39 4.17 8.98
C GLY A 83 -8.33 5.13 9.70
N LEU A 84 -9.41 5.57 9.06
CA LEU A 84 -10.47 6.32 9.73
C LEU A 84 -11.52 5.38 10.31
N GLY A 85 -12.17 5.81 11.40
CA GLY A 85 -13.13 5.02 12.17
C GLY A 85 -13.46 5.68 13.51
N ASN A 86 -14.33 5.04 14.29
CA ASN A 86 -14.66 5.43 15.66
C ASN A 86 -14.09 4.43 16.69
N PRO A 87 -13.52 4.90 17.81
CA PRO A 87 -13.03 4.03 18.88
C PRO A 87 -14.17 3.46 19.74
N GLY A 88 -13.94 2.27 20.31
CA GLY A 88 -14.87 1.62 21.24
C GLY A 88 -15.59 0.41 20.63
N LYS A 89 -16.00 -0.53 21.50
CA LYS A 89 -16.54 -1.84 21.09
C LYS A 89 -17.79 -1.74 20.22
N MET A 90 -18.66 -0.75 20.48
CA MET A 90 -19.92 -0.54 19.75
C MET A 90 -19.76 -0.19 18.27
N TYR A 91 -18.56 0.22 17.83
CA TYR A 91 -18.28 0.56 16.43
C TYR A 91 -17.48 -0.52 15.69
N GLN A 92 -17.06 -1.59 16.37
CA GLN A 92 -16.35 -2.71 15.74
C GLN A 92 -17.27 -3.41 14.71
N GLY A 93 -16.75 -3.71 13.52
CA GLY A 93 -17.52 -4.32 12.43
C GLY A 93 -18.47 -3.38 11.71
N THR A 94 -18.57 -2.10 12.11
CA THR A 94 -19.46 -1.12 11.45
C THR A 94 -18.87 -0.58 10.15
N ARG A 95 -19.75 -0.20 9.20
CA ARG A 95 -19.36 0.34 7.89
C ARG A 95 -18.35 1.49 8.00
N HIS A 96 -18.55 2.41 8.93
CA HIS A 96 -17.66 3.56 9.18
C HIS A 96 -16.29 3.20 9.78
N ASN A 97 -16.10 1.94 10.23
CA ASN A 97 -14.86 1.45 10.82
C ASN A 97 -14.02 0.60 9.86
N VAL A 98 -14.44 0.43 8.59
CA VAL A 98 -13.71 -0.36 7.58
C VAL A 98 -12.27 0.16 7.36
N GLY A 99 -12.02 1.46 7.58
CA GLY A 99 -10.67 2.04 7.54
C GLY A 99 -9.76 1.56 8.67
N PHE A 100 -10.28 1.39 9.89
CA PHE A 100 -9.53 0.75 10.99
C PHE A 100 -9.25 -0.72 10.69
N GLU A 101 -10.25 -1.45 10.19
CA GLU A 101 -10.12 -2.88 9.88
C GLU A 101 -9.10 -3.14 8.77
N MET A 102 -9.07 -2.28 7.74
CA MET A 102 -8.04 -2.31 6.70
C MET A 102 -6.63 -2.10 7.29
N VAL A 103 -6.46 -1.18 8.25
CA VAL A 103 -5.17 -0.97 8.94
C VAL A 103 -4.81 -2.16 9.82
N ASP A 104 -5.78 -2.79 10.49
CA ASP A 104 -5.56 -3.99 11.29
C ASP A 104 -5.18 -5.20 10.41
N ALA A 105 -5.74 -5.33 9.21
CA ALA A 105 -5.35 -6.33 8.23
C ALA A 105 -3.91 -6.13 7.72
N ILE A 106 -3.53 -4.89 7.37
CA ILE A 106 -2.14 -4.53 7.01
C ILE A 106 -1.20 -4.84 8.19
N ALA A 107 -1.56 -4.41 9.40
CA ALA A 107 -0.77 -4.63 10.61
C ALA A 107 -0.53 -6.13 10.88
N GLY A 108 -1.56 -6.96 10.73
CA GLY A 108 -1.47 -8.40 10.94
C GLY A 108 -0.58 -9.11 9.92
N VAL A 109 -0.69 -8.76 8.64
CA VAL A 109 0.11 -9.39 7.57
C VAL A 109 1.57 -8.93 7.58
N GLU A 110 1.84 -7.67 7.92
CA GLU A 110 3.20 -7.09 7.96
C GLU A 110 3.87 -7.23 9.35
N GLY A 111 3.19 -7.83 10.32
CA GLY A 111 3.73 -8.07 11.68
C GLY A 111 3.92 -6.80 12.52
N ILE A 112 3.17 -5.73 12.25
CA ILE A 112 3.32 -4.41 12.88
C ILE A 112 2.37 -4.28 14.07
N SER A 113 2.91 -4.11 15.29
CA SER A 113 2.07 -3.89 16.48
C SER A 113 1.52 -2.46 16.53
N VAL A 114 0.18 -2.30 16.48
CA VAL A 114 -0.53 -1.01 16.55
C VAL A 114 -1.14 -0.82 17.95
N SER A 115 -0.29 -0.82 18.95
CA SER A 115 -0.66 -0.80 20.38
C SER A 115 -0.19 0.46 21.14
N THR A 116 0.76 1.22 20.59
CA THR A 116 1.29 2.43 21.25
C THR A 116 0.25 3.54 21.18
N ILE A 117 -0.02 4.24 22.28
CA ILE A 117 -0.88 5.42 22.28
C ILE A 117 -0.02 6.66 22.01
N SER A 118 -0.30 7.41 20.95
CA SER A 118 0.40 8.65 20.61
C SER A 118 -0.52 9.58 19.82
N ASN A 119 -0.47 10.90 20.09
CA ASN A 119 -1.23 11.92 19.34
C ASN A 119 -2.73 11.58 19.18
N LYS A 120 -3.38 11.12 20.25
CA LYS A 120 -4.78 10.63 20.24
C LYS A 120 -5.04 9.46 19.25
N ALA A 121 -4.05 8.66 18.87
CA ALA A 121 -4.20 7.45 18.05
C ALA A 121 -3.63 6.20 18.74
N LEU A 122 -4.16 5.03 18.35
CA LEU A 122 -3.43 3.78 18.40
C LEU A 122 -2.45 3.77 17.23
N PHE A 123 -1.20 3.46 17.51
CA PHE A 123 -0.08 3.76 16.64
C PHE A 123 0.92 2.60 16.64
N GLY A 124 1.49 2.30 15.47
CA GLY A 124 2.53 1.31 15.27
C GLY A 124 3.56 1.81 14.28
N ARG A 125 4.80 1.34 14.40
CA ARG A 125 5.86 1.56 13.40
C ARG A 125 6.43 0.23 12.95
N GLY A 126 6.80 0.15 11.69
CA GLY A 126 7.42 -1.03 11.11
C GLY A 126 7.96 -0.75 9.72
N PHE A 127 8.08 -1.80 8.92
CA PHE A 127 8.50 -1.72 7.54
C PHE A 127 7.54 -2.52 6.67
N ILE A 128 7.30 -2.07 5.45
CA ILE A 128 6.67 -2.86 4.38
C ILE A 128 7.72 -3.00 3.29
N GLY A 129 8.21 -4.22 3.07
CA GLY A 129 9.48 -4.46 2.37
C GLY A 129 10.63 -3.73 3.07
N ASN A 130 11.26 -2.78 2.37
CA ASN A 130 12.35 -1.95 2.91
C ASN A 130 11.92 -0.51 3.27
N ILE A 131 10.63 -0.18 3.18
CA ILE A 131 10.12 1.18 3.37
C ILE A 131 9.61 1.36 4.81
N PRO A 132 10.09 2.36 5.56
CA PRO A 132 9.60 2.62 6.91
C PRO A 132 8.17 3.15 6.86
N VAL A 133 7.28 2.55 7.65
CA VAL A 133 5.86 2.94 7.74
C VAL A 133 5.44 3.20 9.18
N MET A 134 4.41 4.03 9.31
CA MET A 134 3.69 4.30 10.55
C MET A 134 2.22 4.03 10.31
N LEU A 135 1.63 3.12 11.09
CA LEU A 135 0.21 2.80 11.06
C LEU A 135 -0.50 3.57 12.16
N ALA A 136 -1.62 4.22 11.86
CA ALA A 136 -2.40 5.00 12.82
C ALA A 136 -3.90 4.74 12.72
N LYS A 137 -4.54 4.56 13.88
CA LYS A 137 -6.00 4.53 14.04
C LYS A 137 -6.39 5.60 15.08
N PRO A 138 -6.84 6.81 14.65
CA PRO A 138 -7.27 7.88 15.55
C PRO A 138 -8.28 7.38 16.59
N GLN A 139 -7.96 7.52 17.88
CA GLN A 139 -8.88 7.26 18.99
C GLN A 139 -9.70 8.51 19.36
N THR A 140 -9.91 9.37 18.37
CA THR A 140 -10.92 10.43 18.35
C THR A 140 -12.20 9.90 17.70
N PHE A 141 -13.35 10.53 17.90
CA PHE A 141 -14.50 10.27 17.03
C PHE A 141 -14.22 10.72 15.59
N MET A 142 -14.96 10.16 14.63
CA MET A 142 -14.73 10.33 13.20
C MET A 142 -14.64 11.81 12.80
N ASN A 143 -15.59 12.65 13.24
CA ASN A 143 -15.62 14.10 12.99
C ASN A 143 -14.43 14.88 13.59
N ALA A 144 -13.65 14.28 14.48
CA ALA A 144 -12.45 14.85 15.10
C ALA A 144 -11.13 14.17 14.63
N SER A 145 -11.17 13.31 13.61
CA SER A 145 -9.99 12.58 13.09
C SER A 145 -8.78 13.47 12.79
N GLY A 146 -9.00 14.69 12.30
CA GLY A 146 -7.92 15.64 12.01
C GLY A 146 -7.12 16.08 13.24
N GLU A 147 -7.71 16.01 14.43
CA GLU A 147 -7.01 16.32 15.70
C GLU A 147 -5.95 15.31 16.07
N SER A 148 -6.00 14.12 15.49
CA SER A 148 -4.97 13.10 15.63
C SER A 148 -3.99 13.14 14.46
N VAL A 149 -4.50 13.19 13.23
CA VAL A 149 -3.66 13.13 12.02
C VAL A 149 -2.71 14.32 11.90
N ALA A 150 -3.20 15.56 12.09
CA ALA A 150 -2.35 16.74 11.88
C ALA A 150 -1.16 16.84 12.86
N PRO A 151 -1.30 16.55 14.17
CA PRO A 151 -0.15 16.42 15.07
C PRO A 151 0.85 15.33 14.67
N ILE A 152 0.39 14.14 14.23
CA ILE A 152 1.28 13.06 13.77
C ILE A 152 2.12 13.53 12.57
N VAL A 153 1.46 14.11 11.56
CA VAL A 153 2.11 14.66 10.36
C VAL A 153 3.15 15.73 10.74
N SER A 154 2.79 16.66 11.63
CA SER A 154 3.68 17.75 12.05
C SER A 154 4.86 17.27 12.90
N TYR A 155 4.64 16.32 13.82
CA TYR A 155 5.65 15.81 14.74
C TYR A 155 6.72 14.97 14.02
N TYR A 156 6.29 14.05 13.16
CA TYR A 156 7.19 13.20 12.37
C TYR A 156 7.67 13.86 11.05
N LYS A 157 7.18 15.07 10.74
CA LYS A 157 7.49 15.84 9.51
C LYS A 157 7.19 15.05 8.23
N VAL A 158 6.09 14.29 8.24
CA VAL A 158 5.68 13.46 7.08
C VAL A 158 5.20 14.40 5.96
N PRO A 159 5.76 14.29 4.74
CA PRO A 159 5.25 15.07 3.62
C PRO A 159 3.86 14.54 3.19
N LEU A 160 2.94 15.43 2.81
CA LEU A 160 1.53 15.06 2.60
C LEU A 160 1.32 14.01 1.49
N ASN A 161 2.20 13.96 0.48
CA ASN A 161 2.18 12.93 -0.54
C ASN A 161 2.53 11.51 -0.04
N GLN A 162 3.02 11.39 1.20
CA GLN A 162 3.27 10.12 1.92
C GLN A 162 2.24 9.86 3.05
N VAL A 163 1.14 10.62 3.10
CA VAL A 163 0.03 10.40 4.04
C VAL A 163 -1.11 9.71 3.31
N LEU A 164 -1.24 8.40 3.46
CA LEU A 164 -2.36 7.63 2.92
C LEU A 164 -3.52 7.61 3.94
N LEU A 165 -4.68 8.14 3.55
CA LEU A 165 -5.91 7.96 4.33
C LEU A 165 -6.76 6.83 3.74
N ILE A 166 -7.26 5.96 4.62
CA ILE A 166 -8.14 4.83 4.29
C ILE A 166 -9.48 5.02 5.00
N TYR A 167 -10.58 5.00 4.26
CA TYR A 167 -11.92 5.27 4.80
C TYR A 167 -13.06 4.69 3.94
N ASP A 168 -14.25 4.59 4.50
CA ASP A 168 -15.46 4.11 3.83
C ASP A 168 -16.06 5.11 2.85
N ASP A 169 -16.71 4.60 1.80
CA ASP A 169 -17.30 5.45 0.79
C ASP A 169 -18.67 4.98 0.30
N LEU A 170 -19.65 5.88 0.40
CA LEU A 170 -21.04 5.65 0.00
C LEU A 170 -21.24 5.74 -1.53
N ASP A 171 -20.35 6.42 -2.25
CA ASP A 171 -20.48 6.62 -3.71
C ASP A 171 -19.81 5.52 -4.53
N LEU A 172 -19.06 4.63 -3.88
CA LEU A 172 -18.51 3.43 -4.49
C LEU A 172 -19.44 2.23 -4.24
N PRO A 173 -19.61 1.32 -5.23
CA PRO A 173 -20.24 0.02 -5.00
C PRO A 173 -19.57 -0.70 -3.83
N PHE A 174 -20.35 -1.54 -3.14
CA PHE A 174 -19.83 -2.36 -2.05
C PHE A 174 -18.57 -3.14 -2.49
N ALA A 175 -17.65 -3.35 -1.55
CA ALA A 175 -16.35 -4.01 -1.74
C ALA A 175 -15.39 -3.37 -2.78
N LYS A 176 -15.81 -2.35 -3.55
CA LYS A 176 -14.96 -1.74 -4.57
C LYS A 176 -13.96 -0.75 -3.97
N LEU A 177 -12.67 -1.05 -4.14
CA LEU A 177 -11.59 -0.13 -3.82
C LEU A 177 -11.43 0.97 -4.89
N ARG A 178 -11.00 2.16 -4.47
CA ARG A 178 -10.53 3.23 -5.38
C ARG A 178 -9.39 4.03 -4.76
N LEU A 179 -8.25 4.09 -5.44
CA LEU A 179 -7.10 4.90 -5.02
C LEU A 179 -7.08 6.24 -5.78
N LEU A 180 -7.00 7.36 -5.05
CA LEU A 180 -6.93 8.72 -5.63
C LEU A 180 -5.75 9.50 -5.03
N PRO A 181 -5.02 10.32 -5.83
CA PRO A 181 -3.83 11.03 -5.34
C PRO A 181 -4.18 12.29 -4.53
N LYS A 182 -5.38 12.84 -4.74
CA LYS A 182 -5.92 14.03 -4.05
C LYS A 182 -7.44 14.09 -4.21
N GLY A 183 -8.09 14.99 -3.47
CA GLY A 183 -9.53 15.24 -3.61
C GLY A 183 -10.18 15.99 -2.44
N GLY A 184 -11.47 16.29 -2.56
CA GLY A 184 -12.29 16.79 -1.45
C GLY A 184 -12.65 15.70 -0.43
N HIS A 185 -13.53 16.04 0.52
CA HIS A 185 -14.00 15.11 1.55
C HIS A 185 -15.18 14.22 1.10
N GLY A 186 -15.86 14.51 -0.02
CA GLY A 186 -16.93 13.65 -0.56
C GLY A 186 -18.08 13.40 0.44
N GLY A 187 -18.48 14.43 1.21
CA GLY A 187 -19.46 14.28 2.30
C GLY A 187 -18.92 13.63 3.59
N HIS A 188 -17.88 12.79 3.51
CA HIS A 188 -17.36 12.03 4.65
C HIS A 188 -16.73 12.91 5.75
N ASN A 189 -17.20 12.73 7.00
CA ASN A 189 -16.88 13.62 8.12
C ASN A 189 -15.42 13.53 8.61
N GLY A 190 -14.80 12.34 8.63
CA GLY A 190 -13.38 12.20 8.99
C GLY A 190 -12.44 12.90 8.03
N MET A 191 -12.60 12.63 6.73
CA MET A 191 -11.95 13.38 5.65
C MET A 191 -12.11 14.90 5.75
N ARG A 192 -13.30 15.41 6.08
CA ARG A 192 -13.53 16.85 6.32
C ARG A 192 -12.62 17.33 7.46
N SER A 193 -12.70 16.69 8.62
CA SER A 193 -11.88 16.96 9.81
C SER A 193 -10.37 17.00 9.51
N VAL A 194 -9.88 16.02 8.74
CA VAL A 194 -8.45 15.94 8.38
C VAL A 194 -8.04 17.06 7.42
N ILE A 195 -8.84 17.36 6.39
CA ILE A 195 -8.58 18.49 5.47
C ILE A 195 -8.55 19.81 6.23
N ASP A 196 -9.53 20.06 7.11
CA ASP A 196 -9.63 21.30 7.89
C ASP A 196 -8.41 21.48 8.80
N ARG A 197 -8.00 20.43 9.51
CA ARG A 197 -6.83 20.45 10.41
C ARG A 197 -5.49 20.47 9.66
N LEU A 198 -5.44 20.02 8.41
CA LEU A 198 -4.30 20.16 7.49
C LEU A 198 -4.35 21.48 6.67
N LYS A 199 -4.91 22.55 7.26
CA LYS A 199 -4.98 23.91 6.68
C LYS A 199 -5.69 23.95 5.32
N GLY A 200 -6.68 23.10 5.10
CA GLY A 200 -7.43 22.98 3.85
C GLY A 200 -6.72 22.22 2.73
N SER A 201 -5.52 21.67 2.98
CA SER A 201 -4.80 20.89 1.97
C SER A 201 -5.58 19.64 1.55
N ARG A 202 -5.48 19.30 0.27
CA ARG A 202 -6.16 18.15 -0.34
C ARG A 202 -5.18 17.19 -1.02
N ASP A 203 -3.88 17.50 -0.98
CA ASP A 203 -2.82 16.90 -1.79
C ASP A 203 -2.12 15.74 -1.06
N PHE A 204 -2.95 14.77 -0.68
CA PHE A 204 -2.53 13.52 -0.05
C PHE A 204 -3.35 12.34 -0.60
N PRO A 205 -2.70 11.17 -0.83
CA PRO A 205 -3.35 10.01 -1.39
C PRO A 205 -4.42 9.43 -0.46
N ARG A 206 -5.41 8.77 -1.06
CA ARG A 206 -6.49 8.09 -0.32
C ARG A 206 -6.96 6.82 -0.99
N LEU A 207 -7.15 5.79 -0.17
CA LEU A 207 -7.77 4.53 -0.53
C LEU A 207 -9.21 4.54 -0.01
N ARG A 208 -10.17 4.69 -0.92
CA ARG A 208 -11.60 4.64 -0.63
C ARG A 208 -12.05 3.18 -0.68
N ILE A 209 -12.78 2.74 0.33
CA ILE A 209 -13.37 1.39 0.40
C ILE A 209 -14.88 1.53 0.25
N GLY A 210 -15.45 1.02 -0.84
CA GLY A 210 -16.87 1.14 -1.09
C GLY A 210 -17.72 0.34 -0.11
N ILE A 211 -18.66 1.03 0.53
CA ILE A 211 -19.67 0.43 1.42
C ILE A 211 -21.08 0.42 0.80
N GLY A 212 -21.21 0.90 -0.44
CA GLY A 212 -22.48 1.06 -1.13
C GLY A 212 -23.34 2.20 -0.57
N ARG A 213 -24.47 2.46 -1.23
CA ARG A 213 -25.48 3.40 -0.73
C ARG A 213 -26.49 2.72 0.20
N PRO A 214 -27.06 3.44 1.19
CA PRO A 214 -28.14 2.91 2.01
C PRO A 214 -29.32 2.44 1.15
N PRO A 215 -29.93 1.28 1.45
CA PRO A 215 -31.09 0.79 0.71
C PRO A 215 -32.34 1.63 1.00
N GLY A 216 -33.11 1.94 -0.04
CA GLY A 216 -34.39 2.65 0.06
C GLY A 216 -34.26 4.09 0.55
N LYS A 217 -34.96 4.44 1.63
CA LYS A 217 -34.99 5.78 2.25
C LYS A 217 -34.19 5.85 3.57
N MET A 218 -33.30 4.90 3.82
CA MET A 218 -32.50 4.88 5.04
C MET A 218 -31.50 6.05 5.06
N ASP A 219 -31.43 6.77 6.18
CA ASP A 219 -30.47 7.84 6.37
C ASP A 219 -29.01 7.31 6.39
N ALA A 220 -28.10 8.09 5.80
CA ALA A 220 -26.70 7.72 5.63
C ALA A 220 -25.96 7.60 6.98
N VAL A 221 -26.25 8.46 7.96
CA VAL A 221 -25.60 8.40 9.28
C VAL A 221 -25.97 7.10 9.99
N ASN A 222 -27.24 6.71 9.92
CA ASN A 222 -27.73 5.44 10.44
C ASN A 222 -27.21 4.20 9.69
N PHE A 223 -26.85 4.33 8.42
CA PHE A 223 -26.28 3.24 7.63
C PHE A 223 -24.80 3.00 7.97
N VAL A 224 -23.97 4.05 8.04
CA VAL A 224 -22.52 3.88 8.30
C VAL A 224 -22.22 3.29 9.68
N VAL A 225 -23.09 3.50 10.68
CA VAL A 225 -22.94 2.89 12.03
C VAL A 225 -23.48 1.47 12.14
N ARG A 226 -24.01 0.86 11.07
CA ARG A 226 -24.47 -0.54 11.11
C ARG A 226 -23.33 -1.52 10.81
N PRO A 227 -23.31 -2.69 11.46
CA PRO A 227 -22.38 -3.76 11.13
C PRO A 227 -22.64 -4.35 9.74
N PHE A 228 -21.59 -4.86 9.12
CA PHE A 228 -21.70 -5.69 7.92
C PHE A 228 -22.36 -7.05 8.25
N ASN A 229 -23.16 -7.56 7.31
CA ASN A 229 -23.70 -8.92 7.37
C ASN A 229 -22.66 -9.97 6.97
N ARG A 230 -22.96 -11.27 7.11
CA ARG A 230 -21.98 -12.35 6.87
C ARG A 230 -21.43 -12.38 5.43
N GLN A 231 -22.28 -12.19 4.42
CA GLN A 231 -21.86 -12.15 3.01
C GLN A 231 -20.99 -10.91 2.74
N GLU A 232 -21.37 -9.76 3.30
CA GLU A 232 -20.54 -8.54 3.25
C GLU A 232 -19.16 -8.77 3.91
N ARG A 233 -19.06 -9.54 5.02
CA ARG A 233 -17.77 -9.89 5.62
C ARG A 233 -16.91 -10.78 4.71
N GLU A 234 -17.51 -11.82 4.14
CA GLU A 234 -16.83 -12.77 3.25
C GLU A 234 -16.21 -12.04 2.03
N GLU A 235 -16.91 -11.06 1.46
CA GLU A 235 -16.41 -10.22 0.35
C GLU A 235 -15.34 -9.21 0.83
N LEU A 236 -15.53 -8.57 1.99
CA LEU A 236 -14.55 -7.62 2.56
C LEU A 236 -13.21 -8.27 2.90
N ASP A 237 -13.18 -9.54 3.31
CA ASP A 237 -11.93 -10.24 3.57
C ASP A 237 -11.09 -10.36 2.28
N MET A 238 -11.72 -10.52 1.12
CA MET A 238 -11.06 -10.44 -0.20
C MET A 238 -10.66 -8.99 -0.55
N THR A 239 -11.53 -8.02 -0.26
CA THR A 239 -11.23 -6.58 -0.43
C THR A 239 -9.98 -6.17 0.37
N PHE A 240 -9.82 -6.66 1.60
CA PHE A 240 -8.66 -6.38 2.43
C PHE A 240 -7.38 -6.99 1.86
N GLN A 241 -7.42 -8.20 1.30
CA GLN A 241 -6.26 -8.77 0.59
C GLN A 241 -5.84 -7.90 -0.60
N GLN A 242 -6.81 -7.46 -1.42
CA GLN A 242 -6.54 -6.53 -2.53
C GLN A 242 -6.00 -5.17 -2.03
N GLY A 243 -6.51 -4.68 -0.91
CA GLY A 243 -6.06 -3.42 -0.31
C GLY A 243 -4.64 -3.48 0.25
N ILE A 244 -4.24 -4.62 0.83
CA ILE A 244 -2.87 -4.83 1.33
C ILE A 244 -1.90 -4.81 0.15
N GLU A 245 -2.24 -5.52 -0.93
CA GLU A 245 -1.41 -5.55 -2.13
C GLU A 245 -1.35 -4.18 -2.82
N ALA A 246 -2.46 -3.45 -2.87
CA ALA A 246 -2.48 -2.07 -3.33
C ALA A 246 -1.54 -1.15 -2.52
N VAL A 247 -1.50 -1.30 -1.19
CA VAL A 247 -0.57 -0.56 -0.31
C VAL A 247 0.88 -0.97 -0.58
N ARG A 248 1.18 -2.27 -0.77
CA ARG A 248 2.53 -2.74 -1.14
C ARG A 248 3.00 -2.14 -2.46
N ILE A 249 2.19 -2.22 -3.51
CA ILE A 249 2.51 -1.64 -4.83
C ILE A 249 2.67 -0.11 -4.71
N LEU A 250 1.83 0.57 -3.92
CA LEU A 250 1.92 2.04 -3.72
C LEU A 250 3.28 2.43 -3.12
N LEU A 251 3.74 1.68 -2.12
CA LEU A 251 5.00 1.95 -1.44
C LEU A 251 6.20 1.56 -2.30
N LEU A 252 6.23 0.30 -2.79
CA LEU A 252 7.40 -0.31 -3.42
C LEU A 252 7.57 0.11 -4.89
N GLU A 253 6.46 0.32 -5.62
CA GLU A 253 6.47 0.57 -7.07
C GLU A 253 5.86 1.93 -7.47
N GLY A 254 5.19 2.61 -6.53
CA GLY A 254 4.69 3.97 -6.68
C GLY A 254 3.20 4.08 -7.04
N PHE A 255 2.68 5.29 -6.84
CA PHE A 255 1.25 5.60 -6.90
C PHE A 255 0.57 5.17 -8.21
N ASN A 256 1.17 5.44 -9.37
CA ASN A 256 0.52 5.19 -10.66
C ASN A 256 0.24 3.69 -10.89
N LYS A 257 1.17 2.81 -10.50
CA LYS A 257 0.99 1.35 -10.63
C LYS A 257 -0.11 0.84 -9.70
N SER A 258 -0.10 1.28 -8.44
CA SER A 258 -1.13 0.92 -7.46
C SER A 258 -2.51 1.45 -7.87
N ALA A 259 -2.58 2.69 -8.37
CA ALA A 259 -3.81 3.28 -8.89
C ALA A 259 -4.35 2.51 -10.09
N THR A 260 -3.51 2.05 -11.02
CA THR A 260 -3.92 1.16 -12.11
C THR A 260 -4.43 -0.18 -11.55
N PHE A 261 -3.68 -0.84 -10.66
CA PHE A 261 -4.07 -2.10 -10.04
C PHE A 261 -5.47 -2.04 -9.38
N VAL A 262 -5.72 -1.00 -8.58
CA VAL A 262 -6.99 -0.82 -7.85
C VAL A 262 -8.13 -0.33 -8.75
N ASN A 263 -7.88 0.71 -9.55
CA ASN A 263 -8.93 1.41 -10.27
C ASN A 263 -9.33 0.73 -11.58
N SER A 264 -8.50 -0.17 -12.12
CA SER A 264 -8.88 -1.00 -13.26
C SER A 264 -10.08 -1.87 -12.90
N SER A 265 -11.05 -1.89 -13.80
CA SER A 265 -12.27 -2.67 -13.67
C SER A 265 -12.00 -4.16 -13.96
N LYS A 266 -11.30 -4.85 -13.06
CA LYS A 266 -11.62 -6.27 -12.83
C LYS A 266 -12.93 -6.33 -12.08
N SER A 267 -14.01 -6.13 -12.83
CA SER A 267 -15.25 -6.85 -12.55
C SER A 267 -14.87 -8.31 -12.67
N MET A 268 -14.79 -9.04 -11.56
CA MET A 268 -14.78 -10.50 -11.65
C MET A 268 -16.18 -10.85 -12.11
N GLU A 269 -16.29 -11.36 -13.33
CA GLU A 269 -17.57 -11.61 -13.97
C GLU A 269 -18.41 -12.56 -13.10
N GLN A 270 -19.72 -12.35 -13.14
CA GLN A 270 -20.65 -13.45 -12.95
C GLN A 270 -20.44 -14.41 -14.12
N LEU A 271 -19.47 -15.31 -13.97
CA LEU A 271 -19.34 -16.51 -14.76
C LEU A 271 -20.20 -17.58 -14.10
N ASP A 272 -21.19 -18.03 -14.87
CA ASP A 272 -22.19 -19.08 -14.62
C ASP A 272 -23.35 -18.74 -13.64
#